data_AF-A0A7L1ZQF8-F1
#
_entry.id   AF-A0A7L1ZQF8-F1
#
_cell.length_a   1.000
_cell.length_b   1.000
_cell.length_c   1.000
_cell.angle_alpha   90.00
_cell.angle_beta   90.00
_cell.angle_gamma   90.00
#
_symmetry.space_group_name_H-M   'P 1'
#
loop_
_entity.id
_entity.type
_entity.pdbx_description
1 polymer ?
#
loop_
_entity_poly.entity_id
_entity_poly.type
_entity_poly.pdbx_seq_one_letter_code
_entity_poly.pdbx_strand_id
1 'polypeptide(L)'
;LCSAAARGDHEEVRKLLDAGVDPNGTNSLGRTPLQVMMMGSPRVAELLLRRGADPNRPDPRTGCRPAHDAARGGFLETLVVLHRAGARLDLLDGRGRQPLDVAAGGPHGAVGRYLR
;
A
#
# COMPACT_ATOMS: atom_id res chain seq x y z
N LEU A 1 9.53 12.09 1.80
CA LEU A 1 9.26 10.65 1.62
C LEU A 1 8.06 10.38 0.71
N CYS A 2 6.85 10.88 1.03
CA CYS A 2 5.64 10.69 0.22
C CYS A 2 5.81 11.03 -1.28
N SER A 3 6.42 12.16 -1.62
CA SER A 3 6.67 12.55 -3.02
C SER A 3 7.58 11.55 -3.76
N ALA A 4 8.66 11.09 -3.12
CA ALA A 4 9.57 10.09 -3.71
C ALA A 4 8.87 8.74 -3.91
N ALA A 5 8.09 8.29 -2.92
CA ALA A 5 7.28 7.08 -3.02
C ALA A 5 6.28 7.17 -4.19
N ALA A 6 5.58 8.30 -4.31
CA ALA A 6 4.61 8.53 -5.39
C ALA A 6 5.22 8.57 -6.79
N ARG A 7 6.51 8.87 -6.91
CA ARG A 7 7.26 8.75 -8.18
C ARG A 7 7.83 7.35 -8.42
N GLY A 8 7.73 6.44 -7.45
CA GLY A 8 8.37 5.13 -7.50
C GLY A 8 9.90 5.20 -7.38
N ASP A 9 10.45 6.31 -6.88
CA ASP A 9 11.88 6.60 -6.82
C ASP A 9 12.53 5.85 -5.65
N HIS A 10 12.86 4.58 -5.86
CA HIS A 10 13.41 3.68 -4.84
C HIS A 10 14.67 4.24 -4.17
N GLU A 11 15.58 4.85 -4.94
CA GLU A 11 16.84 5.36 -4.39
C GLU A 11 16.61 6.59 -3.51
N GLU A 12 15.72 7.50 -3.92
CA GLU A 12 15.38 8.64 -3.08
C GLU A 12 14.61 8.22 -1.82
N VAL A 13 13.70 7.24 -1.94
CA VAL A 13 13.03 6.63 -0.77
C VAL A 13 14.06 6.05 0.20
N ARG A 14 15.06 5.32 -0.30
CA ARG A 14 16.14 4.75 0.50
C ARG A 14 16.95 5.83 1.22
N LYS A 15 17.43 6.84 0.50
CA LYS A 15 18.21 7.94 1.07
C LYS A 15 17.45 8.66 2.19
N LEU A 16 16.18 8.95 1.98
CA LEU A 16 15.34 9.62 2.97
C LEU A 16 15.14 8.77 4.23
N LEU A 17 14.91 7.47 4.07
CA LEU A 17 14.78 6.55 5.21
C LEU A 17 16.12 6.34 5.94
N ASP A 18 17.25 6.32 5.22
CA ASP A 18 18.59 6.25 5.81
C ASP A 18 18.93 7.52 6.61
N ALA A 19 18.36 8.67 6.23
CA ALA A 19 18.45 9.93 6.96
C ALA A 19 17.52 10.01 8.19
N GLY A 20 16.80 8.93 8.52
CA GLY A 20 15.94 8.86 9.71
C GLY A 20 14.55 9.49 9.54
N VAL A 21 14.10 9.74 8.30
CA VAL A 21 12.73 10.20 8.06
C VAL A 21 11.74 9.09 8.48
N ASP A 22 10.73 9.46 9.26
CA ASP A 22 9.68 8.52 9.69
C ASP A 22 8.97 7.89 8.48
N PRO A 23 9.00 6.54 8.32
CA PRO A 23 8.31 5.83 7.25
C PRO A 23 6.78 6.00 7.27
N ASN A 24 6.20 6.42 8.40
CA ASN A 24 4.78 6.67 8.57
C ASN A 24 4.40 8.17 8.47
N GLY A 25 5.38 9.05 8.25
CA GLY A 25 5.15 10.49 8.12
C GLY A 25 4.23 10.83 6.94
N THR A 26 3.13 11.54 7.22
CA THR A 26 2.06 11.78 6.25
C THR A 26 2.29 13.03 5.40
N ASN A 27 1.76 13.05 4.17
CA ASN A 27 1.64 14.27 3.38
C ASN A 27 0.49 15.17 3.87
N SER A 28 0.25 16.30 3.18
CA SER A 28 -0.84 17.26 3.50
C SER A 28 -2.26 16.67 3.41
N LEU A 29 -2.42 15.51 2.76
CA LEU A 29 -3.68 14.78 2.67
C LEU A 29 -3.83 13.73 3.79
N GLY A 30 -2.87 13.68 4.74
CA GLY A 30 -2.84 12.68 5.80
C GLY A 30 -2.50 11.26 5.32
N ARG A 31 -1.97 11.12 4.09
CA ARG A 31 -1.58 9.82 3.52
C ARG A 31 -0.14 9.47 3.81
N THR A 32 0.14 8.21 4.13
CA THR A 32 1.50 7.68 4.33
C THR A 32 2.23 7.46 2.99
N PRO A 33 3.56 7.35 3.00
CA PRO A 33 4.33 6.97 1.82
C PRO A 33 3.86 5.65 1.20
N LEU A 34 3.48 4.68 2.04
CA LEU A 34 2.97 3.38 1.60
C LEU A 34 1.60 3.49 0.89
N GLN A 35 0.78 4.49 1.24
CA GLN A 35 -0.52 4.76 0.59
C GLN A 35 -0.39 5.58 -0.71
N VAL A 36 0.68 6.35 -0.87
CA VAL A 36 0.89 7.17 -2.09
C VAL A 36 1.91 6.58 -3.04
N MET A 37 2.62 5.51 -2.66
CA MET A 37 3.61 4.89 -3.53
C MET A 37 2.98 4.52 -4.87
N MET A 38 3.79 4.49 -5.93
CA MET A 38 3.36 3.85 -7.18
C MET A 38 2.93 2.42 -6.86
N MET A 39 1.63 2.16 -6.82
CA MET A 39 1.07 0.92 -6.26
C MET A 39 1.49 -0.34 -7.04
N GLY A 40 2.12 -0.18 -8.21
CA GLY A 40 2.81 -1.24 -8.96
C GLY A 40 4.31 -1.37 -8.69
N SER A 41 4.88 -0.67 -7.69
CA SER A 41 6.30 -0.75 -7.33
C SER A 41 6.50 -1.58 -6.06
N PRO A 42 6.58 -2.93 -6.18
CA PRO A 42 6.76 -3.80 -5.02
C PRO A 42 8.07 -3.53 -4.27
N ARG A 43 9.09 -3.01 -4.95
CA ARG A 43 10.38 -2.63 -4.34
C ARG A 43 10.24 -1.46 -3.36
N VAL A 44 9.47 -0.42 -3.74
CA VAL A 44 9.21 0.72 -2.84
C VAL A 44 8.36 0.26 -1.66
N ALA A 45 7.35 -0.59 -1.91
CA ALA A 45 6.53 -1.19 -0.85
C ALA A 45 7.40 -1.95 0.16
N GLU A 46 8.23 -2.87 -0.33
CA GLU A 46 9.10 -3.70 0.49
C GLU A 46 10.07 -2.86 1.31
N LEU A 47 10.69 -1.83 0.71
CA LEU A 47 11.59 -0.94 1.42
C LEU A 47 10.87 -0.18 2.54
N LEU A 48 9.71 0.41 2.28
CA LEU A 48 8.93 1.13 3.29
C LEU A 48 8.53 0.20 4.45
N LEU A 49 8.05 -1.00 4.14
CA LEU A 49 7.63 -2.00 5.14
C LEU A 49 8.81 -2.48 5.99
N ARG A 50 9.96 -2.77 5.38
CA ARG A 50 11.20 -3.14 6.10
C ARG A 50 11.69 -2.04 7.04
N ARG A 51 11.33 -0.77 6.78
CA ARG A 51 11.65 0.35 7.65
C ARG A 51 10.58 0.64 8.71
N GLY A 52 9.50 -0.13 8.76
CA GLY A 52 8.45 -0.01 9.79
C GLY A 52 7.22 0.78 9.36
N ALA A 53 6.97 0.94 8.05
CA ALA A 53 5.69 1.47 7.59
C ALA A 53 4.53 0.53 8.00
N ASP A 54 3.44 1.10 8.51
CA ASP A 54 2.24 0.36 8.90
C ASP A 54 1.42 -0.03 7.65
N PRO A 55 1.28 -1.33 7.32
CA PRO A 55 0.51 -1.78 6.17
C PRO A 55 -1.01 -1.66 6.34
N ASN A 56 -1.50 -1.38 7.56
CA ASN A 56 -2.93 -1.40 7.91
C ASN A 56 -3.51 -0.01 8.17
N ARG A 57 -2.71 1.05 8.05
CA ARG A 57 -3.19 2.41 8.25
C ARG A 57 -4.27 2.78 7.22
N PRO A 58 -5.47 3.20 7.66
CA PRO A 58 -6.52 3.62 6.75
C PRO A 58 -6.22 5.01 6.19
N ASP A 59 -6.61 5.23 4.95
CA ASP A 59 -6.68 6.55 4.32
C ASP A 59 -7.73 7.38 5.08
N PRO A 60 -7.39 8.61 5.52
CA PRO A 60 -8.28 9.40 6.37
C PRO A 60 -9.57 9.85 5.67
N ARG A 61 -9.62 9.83 4.33
CA ARG A 61 -10.77 10.27 3.54
C ARG A 61 -11.62 9.10 3.06
N THR A 62 -11.01 7.98 2.70
CA THR A 62 -11.73 6.84 2.09
C THR A 62 -11.82 5.62 2.98
N GLY A 63 -11.04 5.55 4.07
CA GLY A 63 -10.84 4.35 4.87
C GLY A 63 -10.11 3.22 4.14
N CYS A 64 -9.71 3.42 2.88
CA CYS A 64 -8.95 2.42 2.13
C CYS A 64 -7.59 2.19 2.79
N ARG A 65 -7.17 0.94 2.81
CA ARG A 65 -5.82 0.53 3.24
C ARG A 65 -4.98 0.19 2.02
N PRO A 66 -3.64 0.13 2.14
CA PRO A 66 -2.76 -0.30 1.05
C PRO A 66 -3.25 -1.55 0.29
N ALA A 67 -3.80 -2.54 0.99
CA ALA A 67 -4.38 -3.74 0.37
C ALA A 67 -5.56 -3.46 -0.57
N HIS A 68 -6.44 -2.50 -0.24
CA HIS A 68 -7.55 -2.09 -1.12
C HIS A 68 -7.05 -1.43 -2.39
N ASP A 69 -6.02 -0.59 -2.26
CA ASP A 69 -5.45 0.14 -3.40
C ASP A 69 -4.67 -0.80 -4.33
N ALA A 70 -3.88 -1.74 -3.76
CA ALA A 70 -3.20 -2.78 -4.52
C ALA A 70 -4.20 -3.71 -5.23
N ALA A 71 -5.29 -4.09 -4.55
CA ALA A 71 -6.32 -4.94 -5.14
C ALA A 71 -7.02 -4.23 -6.31
N ARG A 72 -7.43 -2.97 -6.11
CA ARG A 72 -8.08 -2.15 -7.14
C ARG A 72 -7.22 -1.88 -8.36
N GLY A 73 -5.91 -1.73 -8.15
CA GLY A 73 -4.95 -1.57 -9.24
C GLY A 73 -4.53 -2.86 -9.94
N GLY A 74 -4.95 -4.03 -9.44
CA GLY A 74 -4.51 -5.32 -9.99
C GLY A 74 -3.04 -5.66 -9.67
N PHE A 75 -2.44 -5.00 -8.68
CA PHE A 75 -1.01 -5.11 -8.37
C PHE A 75 -0.75 -6.32 -7.45
N LEU A 76 -0.83 -7.52 -8.01
CA LEU A 76 -0.68 -8.78 -7.27
C LEU A 76 0.63 -8.85 -6.49
N GLU A 77 1.76 -8.48 -7.09
CA GLU A 77 3.06 -8.54 -6.43
C GLU A 77 3.14 -7.60 -5.22
N THR A 78 2.67 -6.37 -5.36
CA THR A 78 2.56 -5.41 -4.25
C THR A 78 1.63 -5.94 -3.16
N LEU A 79 0.49 -6.52 -3.54
CA LEU A 79 -0.45 -7.11 -2.58
C LEU A 79 0.18 -8.27 -1.79
N VAL A 80 0.95 -9.13 -2.44
CA VAL A 80 1.71 -10.21 -1.80
C VAL A 80 2.76 -9.64 -0.83
N VAL A 81 3.49 -8.59 -1.22
CA VAL A 81 4.46 -7.91 -0.35
C VAL A 81 3.78 -7.33 0.89
N LEU A 82 2.65 -6.64 0.70
CA LEU A 82 1.84 -6.10 1.80
C LEU A 82 1.36 -7.21 2.74
N HIS A 83 0.78 -8.30 2.20
CA HIS A 83 0.29 -9.41 3.01
C HIS A 83 1.42 -10.08 3.81
N ARG A 84 2.58 -10.32 3.19
CA ARG A 84 3.78 -10.86 3.88
C ARG A 84 4.28 -9.95 5.00
N ALA A 85 4.07 -8.64 4.89
CA ALA A 85 4.42 -7.68 5.93
C ALA A 85 3.32 -7.48 6.98
N GLY A 86 2.25 -8.29 6.98
CA GLY A 86 1.18 -8.23 7.97
C GLY A 86 0.00 -7.34 7.58
N ALA A 87 -0.16 -6.98 6.31
CA ALA A 87 -1.40 -6.36 5.84
C ALA A 87 -2.58 -7.32 6.03
N ARG A 88 -3.61 -6.83 6.69
CA ARG A 88 -4.88 -7.53 6.86
C ARG A 88 -5.74 -7.38 5.62
N LEU A 89 -6.16 -8.52 5.08
CA LEU A 89 -6.96 -8.60 3.85
C LEU A 89 -8.46 -8.68 4.12
N ASP A 90 -8.87 -8.66 5.39
CA ASP A 90 -10.25 -8.78 5.86
C ASP A 90 -10.87 -7.45 6.32
N LEU A 91 -10.07 -6.39 6.44
CA LEU A 91 -10.51 -5.09 6.95
C LEU A 91 -11.35 -4.34 5.93
N LEU A 92 -12.39 -3.64 6.41
CA LEU A 92 -13.28 -2.86 5.58
C LEU A 92 -12.77 -1.43 5.34
N ASP A 93 -12.96 -0.93 4.13
CA ASP A 93 -12.83 0.50 3.81
C ASP A 93 -14.02 1.32 4.36
N GLY A 94 -13.98 2.64 4.16
CA GLY A 94 -15.04 3.54 4.61
C GLY A 94 -16.39 3.34 3.92
N ARG A 95 -16.48 2.45 2.92
CA ARG A 95 -17.73 2.04 2.26
C ARG A 95 -18.16 0.62 2.64
N GLY A 96 -17.51 0.01 3.63
CA GLY A 96 -17.84 -1.35 4.08
C GLY A 96 -17.37 -2.44 3.13
N ARG A 97 -16.35 -2.18 2.28
CA ARG A 97 -15.84 -3.15 1.31
C ARG A 97 -14.51 -3.73 1.76
N GLN A 98 -14.29 -5.02 1.53
CA GLN A 98 -13.00 -5.67 1.64
C GLN A 98 -12.12 -5.40 0.40
N PRO A 99 -10.81 -5.67 0.46
CA PRO A 99 -9.94 -5.65 -0.71
C PRO A 99 -10.45 -6.51 -1.88
N LEU A 100 -11.07 -7.67 -1.59
CA LEU A 100 -11.63 -8.56 -2.61
C LEU A 100 -12.76 -7.88 -3.41
N ASP A 101 -13.61 -7.10 -2.75
CA ASP A 101 -14.75 -6.41 -3.37
C ASP A 101 -14.34 -5.33 -4.37
N VAL A 102 -13.09 -4.84 -4.26
CA VAL A 102 -12.54 -3.81 -5.16
C VAL A 102 -11.50 -4.37 -6.12
N ALA A 103 -11.26 -5.69 -6.14
CA ALA A 103 -10.20 -6.31 -6.92
C ALA A 103 -10.37 -6.12 -8.44
N ALA A 104 -9.30 -5.70 -9.12
CA ALA A 104 -9.28 -5.61 -10.58
C ALA A 104 -9.50 -7.00 -11.21
N GLY A 105 -10.40 -7.07 -12.20
CA GLY A 105 -10.82 -8.33 -12.81
C GLY A 105 -11.76 -9.18 -11.94
N GLY A 106 -12.25 -8.62 -10.82
CA GLY A 106 -13.19 -9.28 -9.92
C GLY A 106 -12.60 -10.51 -9.21
N PRO A 107 -13.45 -11.36 -8.61
CA PRO A 107 -13.01 -12.50 -7.79
C PRO A 107 -12.27 -13.59 -8.57
N HIS A 108 -12.32 -13.57 -9.90
CA HIS A 108 -11.65 -14.53 -10.78
C HIS A 108 -10.35 -13.99 -11.39
N GLY A 109 -10.05 -12.70 -11.23
CA GLY A 109 -8.76 -12.12 -11.60
C GLY A 109 -7.62 -12.66 -10.73
N ALA A 110 -6.36 -12.46 -11.13
CA ALA A 110 -5.19 -12.96 -10.39
C ALA A 110 -5.16 -12.46 -8.93
N VAL A 111 -5.47 -11.16 -8.73
CA VAL A 111 -5.66 -10.57 -7.40
C VAL A 111 -6.87 -11.15 -6.68
N GLY A 112 -8.02 -11.29 -7.36
CA GLY A 112 -9.24 -11.83 -6.76
C GLY A 112 -9.05 -13.26 -6.24
N ARG A 113 -8.34 -14.11 -7.00
CA ARG A 113 -7.97 -15.47 -6.58
C ARG A 113 -7.02 -15.48 -5.39
N TYR A 114 -6.12 -14.52 -5.28
CA TYR A 114 -5.20 -14.41 -4.14
C TYR A 114 -5.91 -13.96 -2.85
N LEU A 115 -6.96 -13.16 -2.98
CA LEU A 115 -7.76 -12.61 -1.87
C LEU A 115 -8.89 -13.55 -1.41
N ARG A 116 -9.05 -14.70 -2.03
CA ARG A 116 -10.13 -15.67 -1.77
C ARG A 116 -9.65 -16.78 -0.84
#